data_AF-A0A1F3LWE9-F1
#
_entry.id   AF-A0A1F3LWE9-F1
#
_cell.length_a   1.000
_cell.length_b   1.000
_cell.length_c   1.000
_cell.angle_alpha   90.00
_cell.angle_beta   90.00
_cell.angle_gamma   90.00
#
_symmetry.space_group_name_H-M   'P 1'
#
loop_
_entity.id
_entity.type
_entity.pdbx_description
1 polymer ?
#
loop_
_entity_poly.entity_id
_entity_poly.type
_entity_poly.pdbx_seq_one_letter_code
_entity_poly.pdbx_strand_id
1 'polypeptide(L)'
;MDTDKIILLLSEYNDSIEHLDREKLYQITNSVHSIIVDYFPASDAFKVDLTRIRNNVFMLVSSKRDIGISGITLEREKKSLKIFIETLVNQISKIGLPTSPNNSMDNSITLHVSQNQEQTQEQKQFQKQIIEIFIESIRDEISGKQFKELKEIAREEKDPVKAKNRIFESLKKFGVDICSNIIANIITNPSIWHGFDLI
;
A
#
# COMPACT_ATOMS: atom_id res chain seq x y z
N MET A 1 28.45 -5.40 9.45
CA MET A 1 28.52 -3.95 9.75
C MET A 1 28.08 -3.78 11.20
N ASP A 2 28.69 -2.87 11.98
CA ASP A 2 28.24 -2.64 13.35
C ASP A 2 26.94 -1.81 13.37
N THR A 3 26.13 -1.95 14.42
CA THR A 3 24.82 -1.33 14.62
C THR A 3 24.84 0.17 14.37
N ASP A 4 25.83 0.89 14.93
CA ASP A 4 25.97 2.34 14.77
C ASP A 4 26.19 2.75 13.32
N LYS A 5 26.94 1.94 12.56
CA LYS A 5 27.16 2.19 11.13
C LYS A 5 25.89 1.95 10.31
N ILE A 6 25.07 0.98 10.70
CA ILE A 6 23.77 0.72 10.03
C ILE A 6 22.82 1.88 10.30
N ILE A 7 22.72 2.33 11.56
CA ILE A 7 21.90 3.48 11.92
C ILE A 7 22.35 4.72 11.14
N LEU A 8 23.66 5.02 11.12
CA LEU A 8 24.20 6.16 10.40
C LEU A 8 23.84 6.11 8.90
N LEU A 9 24.07 4.97 8.25
CA LEU A 9 23.75 4.78 6.83
C LEU A 9 22.27 4.96 6.54
N LEU A 10 21.40 4.41 7.40
CA LEU A 10 19.96 4.55 7.26
C LEU A 10 19.52 6.01 7.44
N SER A 11 20.11 6.74 8.39
CA SER A 11 19.85 8.17 8.58
C SER A 11 20.29 9.00 7.36
N GLU A 12 21.47 8.73 6.79
CA GLU A 12 21.94 9.39 5.56
C GLU A 12 20.98 9.15 4.38
N TYR A 13 20.46 7.93 4.24
CA TYR A 13 19.42 7.65 3.25
C TYR A 13 18.16 8.47 3.54
N ASN A 14 17.70 8.50 4.79
CA ASN A 14 16.50 9.24 5.19
C ASN A 14 16.55 10.71 4.79
N ASP A 15 17.67 11.37 5.05
CA ASP A 15 17.88 12.80 4.77
C ASP A 15 17.92 13.10 3.27
N SER A 16 18.33 12.14 2.44
CA SER A 16 18.45 12.32 1.00
C SER A 16 17.15 12.10 0.22
N ILE A 17 16.19 11.34 0.77
CA ILE A 17 15.03 10.77 0.05
C ILE A 17 14.21 11.81 -0.71
N GLU A 18 13.98 12.99 -0.11
CA GLU A 18 13.10 14.02 -0.67
C GLU A 18 13.61 14.51 -2.04
N HIS A 19 14.92 14.47 -2.27
CA HIS A 19 15.57 14.98 -3.47
C HIS A 19 15.86 13.91 -4.53
N LEU A 20 15.50 12.65 -4.28
CA LEU A 20 15.83 11.56 -5.20
C LEU A 20 14.88 11.48 -6.38
N ASP A 21 15.43 11.13 -7.54
CA ASP A 21 14.66 10.59 -8.65
C ASP A 21 14.32 9.11 -8.39
N ARG A 22 13.43 8.55 -9.23
CA ARG A 22 12.98 7.15 -9.13
C ARG A 22 14.10 6.11 -9.21
N GLU A 23 15.17 6.37 -9.97
CA GLU A 23 16.28 5.43 -10.13
C GLU A 23 17.11 5.36 -8.84
N LYS A 24 17.46 6.54 -8.31
CA LYS A 24 18.18 6.65 -7.04
C LYS A 24 17.35 6.15 -5.87
N LEU A 25 16.04 6.44 -5.86
CA LEU A 25 15.14 5.90 -4.85
C LEU A 25 15.12 4.36 -4.91
N TYR A 26 15.08 3.77 -6.11
CA TYR A 26 15.14 2.31 -6.26
C TYR A 26 16.46 1.72 -5.73
N GLN A 27 17.59 2.38 -6.01
CA GLN A 27 18.89 1.97 -5.48
C GLN A 27 18.92 1.97 -3.95
N ILE A 28 18.35 2.99 -3.31
CA ILE A 28 18.23 3.01 -1.84
C ILE A 28 17.34 1.86 -1.37
N THR A 29 16.18 1.61 -2.00
CA THR A 29 15.32 0.49 -1.58
C THR A 29 16.04 -0.87 -1.66
N ASN A 30 16.93 -1.07 -2.64
CA ASN A 30 17.74 -2.28 -2.75
C ASN A 30 18.83 -2.36 -1.65
N SER A 31 19.44 -1.21 -1.32
CA SER A 31 20.46 -1.13 -0.28
C SER A 31 19.86 -1.43 1.10
N VAL A 32 18.71 -0.83 1.41
CA VAL A 32 17.93 -1.12 2.62
C VAL A 32 17.47 -2.57 2.64
N HIS A 33 17.08 -3.14 1.49
CA HIS A 33 16.66 -4.54 1.42
C HIS A 33 17.79 -5.50 1.78
N SER A 34 19.02 -5.20 1.37
CA SER A 34 20.19 -6.00 1.72
C SER A 34 20.40 -6.02 3.24
N ILE A 35 20.29 -4.86 3.90
CA ILE A 35 20.35 -4.75 5.37
C ILE A 35 19.25 -5.62 6.02
N ILE A 36 18.01 -5.52 5.54
CA ILE A 36 16.90 -6.32 6.09
C ILE A 36 17.13 -7.82 5.89
N VAL A 37 17.65 -8.25 4.74
CA VAL A 37 17.93 -9.67 4.47
C VAL A 37 19.03 -10.20 5.38
N ASP A 38 20.08 -9.41 5.60
CA ASP A 38 21.26 -9.82 6.37
C ASP A 38 20.99 -9.95 7.88
N TYR A 39 20.15 -9.07 8.44
CA TYR A 39 19.98 -8.96 9.90
C TYR A 39 18.58 -9.34 10.41
N PHE A 40 17.54 -9.35 9.57
CA PHE A 40 16.18 -9.63 10.04
C PHE A 40 15.73 -11.05 9.62
N PRO A 41 14.96 -11.77 10.46
CA PRO A 41 14.45 -13.08 10.11
C PRO A 41 13.55 -13.04 8.87
N ALA A 42 13.42 -14.15 8.16
CA ALA A 42 12.61 -14.24 6.93
C ALA A 42 11.12 -13.88 7.15
N SER A 43 10.60 -14.10 8.35
CA SER A 43 9.21 -13.82 8.75
C SER A 43 8.96 -12.40 9.24
N ASP A 44 9.95 -11.51 9.15
CA ASP A 44 9.84 -10.16 9.71
C ASP A 44 8.91 -9.26 8.86
N ALA A 45 8.04 -8.49 9.53
CA ALA A 45 7.13 -7.54 8.90
C ALA A 45 7.86 -6.50 8.03
N PHE A 46 9.10 -6.12 8.40
CA PHE A 46 9.91 -5.19 7.61
C PHE A 46 10.19 -5.72 6.20
N LYS A 47 10.32 -7.03 6.01
CA LYS A 47 10.53 -7.62 4.67
C LYS A 47 9.31 -7.41 3.78
N VAL A 48 8.11 -7.55 4.33
CA VAL A 48 6.86 -7.36 3.57
C VAL A 48 6.69 -5.90 3.17
N ASP A 49 6.86 -4.98 4.11
CA ASP A 49 6.66 -3.55 3.87
C ASP A 49 7.68 -2.99 2.86
N LEU A 50 8.95 -3.35 3.03
CA LEU A 50 10.00 -2.93 2.10
C LEU A 50 9.82 -3.53 0.71
N THR A 51 9.35 -4.77 0.62
CA THR A 51 9.06 -5.42 -0.67
C THR A 51 7.96 -4.66 -1.42
N ARG A 52 6.90 -4.21 -0.72
CA ARG A 52 5.84 -3.39 -1.32
C ARG A 52 6.42 -2.08 -1.87
N ILE A 53 7.16 -1.33 -1.04
CA ILE A 53 7.75 -0.04 -1.44
C ILE A 53 8.67 -0.25 -2.65
N ARG A 54 9.58 -1.22 -2.57
CA ARG A 54 10.53 -1.55 -3.64
C ARG A 54 9.82 -1.92 -4.95
N ASN A 55 8.75 -2.72 -4.91
CA ASN A 55 7.99 -3.09 -6.11
C ASN A 55 7.28 -1.87 -6.73
N ASN A 56 6.72 -0.98 -5.91
CA ASN A 56 6.09 0.24 -6.38
C ASN A 56 7.11 1.15 -7.07
N VAL A 57 8.28 1.37 -6.44
CA VAL A 57 9.36 2.16 -7.03
C VAL A 57 9.90 1.50 -8.31
N PHE A 58 10.04 0.17 -8.35
CA PHE A 58 10.42 -0.56 -9.56
C PHE A 58 9.44 -0.35 -10.72
N MET A 59 8.13 -0.29 -10.44
CA MET A 59 7.14 0.03 -11.48
C MET A 59 7.30 1.45 -12.00
N LEU A 60 7.61 2.42 -11.14
CA LEU A 60 7.87 3.81 -11.56
C LEU A 60 9.11 3.89 -12.46
N VAL A 61 10.20 3.23 -12.06
CA VAL A 61 11.43 3.06 -12.87
C VAL A 61 11.11 2.44 -14.23
N SER A 62 10.46 1.28 -14.23
CA SER A 62 10.15 0.52 -15.46
C SER A 62 9.24 1.28 -16.41
N SER A 63 8.27 2.02 -15.87
CA SER A 63 7.34 2.83 -16.67
C SER A 63 7.92 4.17 -17.10
N LYS A 64 9.09 4.57 -16.57
CA LYS A 64 9.71 5.89 -16.78
C LYS A 64 8.78 7.05 -16.45
N ARG A 65 7.89 6.87 -15.48
CA ARG A 65 6.92 7.86 -15.02
C ARG A 65 6.95 7.97 -13.51
N ASP A 66 6.73 9.18 -13.02
CA ASP A 66 6.64 9.44 -11.58
C ASP A 66 5.20 9.24 -11.03
N ILE A 67 4.26 8.90 -11.92
CA ILE A 67 2.88 8.54 -11.61
C ILE A 67 2.57 7.20 -12.29
N GLY A 68 2.32 6.19 -11.46
CA GLY A 68 1.94 4.83 -11.83
C GLY A 68 0.41 4.62 -11.84
N ILE A 69 0.00 3.38 -12.07
CA ILE A 69 -1.41 2.96 -12.01
C ILE A 69 -1.86 2.91 -10.55
N SER A 70 -3.16 3.11 -10.28
CA SER A 70 -3.76 3.00 -8.94
C SER A 70 -3.23 4.00 -7.89
N GLY A 71 -2.84 5.21 -8.30
CA GLY A 71 -2.44 6.28 -7.38
C GLY A 71 -1.08 6.07 -6.70
N ILE A 72 -0.21 5.25 -7.30
CA ILE A 72 1.20 5.15 -6.90
C ILE A 72 1.93 6.35 -7.50
N THR A 73 2.57 7.16 -6.65
CA THR A 73 3.37 8.31 -7.08
C THR A 73 4.76 8.24 -6.47
N LEU A 74 5.74 8.87 -7.11
CA LEU A 74 7.11 8.96 -6.58
C LEU A 74 7.12 9.58 -5.19
N GLU A 75 6.39 10.68 -5.00
CA GLU A 75 6.29 11.38 -3.71
C GLU A 75 5.66 10.51 -2.61
N ARG A 76 4.65 9.70 -2.94
CA ARG A 76 4.05 8.75 -2.00
C ARG A 76 5.06 7.69 -1.56
N GLU A 77 5.86 7.15 -2.48
CA GLU A 77 6.84 6.12 -2.14
C GLU A 77 8.07 6.70 -1.43
N LYS A 78 8.47 7.95 -1.72
CA LYS A 78 9.45 8.69 -0.90
C LYS A 78 8.99 8.78 0.55
N LYS A 79 7.76 9.26 0.79
CA LYS A 79 7.17 9.34 2.14
C LYS A 79 7.10 7.98 2.82
N SER A 80 6.71 6.94 2.09
CA SER A 80 6.64 5.57 2.60
C SER A 80 8.01 5.05 3.02
N LEU A 81 9.04 5.27 2.21
CA LEU A 81 10.41 4.84 2.50
C LEU A 81 11.00 5.61 3.69
N LYS A 82 10.71 6.91 3.81
CA LYS A 82 11.13 7.74 4.94
C LYS A 82 10.61 7.18 6.26
N ILE A 83 9.29 6.96 6.34
CA ILE A 83 8.63 6.36 7.52
C ILE A 83 9.19 4.97 7.84
N PHE A 84 9.42 4.15 6.80
CA PHE A 84 10.01 2.82 6.97
C PHE A 84 11.41 2.90 7.61
N ILE A 85 12.29 3.76 7.08
CA ILE A 85 13.65 3.94 7.59
C ILE A 85 13.64 4.50 9.01
N GLU A 86 12.81 5.50 9.31
CA GLU A 86 12.66 6.06 10.65
C GLU A 86 12.22 4.99 11.66
N THR A 87 11.26 4.16 11.28
CA THR A 87 10.78 3.04 12.11
C THR A 87 11.90 2.01 12.34
N LEU A 88 12.62 1.66 11.28
CA LEU A 88 13.73 0.70 11.34
C LEU A 88 14.85 1.21 12.25
N VAL A 89 15.28 2.46 12.08
CA VAL A 89 16.29 3.11 12.94
C VAL A 89 15.81 3.14 14.39
N ASN A 90 14.54 3.49 14.65
CA ASN A 90 14.00 3.50 15.99
C ASN A 90 14.06 2.13 16.66
N GLN A 91 13.70 1.08 15.93
CA GLN A 91 13.74 -0.28 16.44
C GLN A 91 15.16 -0.74 16.71
N ILE A 92 16.07 -0.56 15.76
CA ILE A 92 17.49 -0.93 15.91
C ILE A 92 18.12 -0.18 17.09
N SER A 93 17.81 1.11 17.25
CA SER A 93 18.34 1.93 18.36
C SER A 93 17.84 1.48 19.73
N LYS A 94 16.61 0.96 19.82
CA LYS A 94 16.00 0.54 21.09
C LYS A 94 16.33 -0.90 21.47
N ILE A 95 16.33 -1.79 20.50
CA ILE A 95 16.34 -3.25 20.71
C ILE A 95 17.65 -3.88 20.22
N GLY A 96 18.42 -3.16 19.40
CA GLY A 96 19.56 -3.71 18.67
C GLY A 96 19.13 -4.44 17.41
N LEU A 97 20.12 -4.94 16.65
CA LEU A 97 19.86 -5.80 15.51
C LEU A 97 19.37 -7.17 15.99
N PRO A 98 18.38 -7.79 15.32
CA PRO A 98 18.07 -9.18 15.56
C PRO A 98 19.32 -10.00 15.21
N THR A 99 19.92 -10.70 16.18
CA THR A 99 21.01 -11.63 15.87
C THR A 99 20.43 -12.75 14.99
N SER A 100 20.96 -12.89 13.77
CA SER A 100 20.54 -13.90 12.80
C SER A 100 20.44 -15.31 13.43
N PRO A 101 19.40 -16.12 13.14
CA PRO A 101 19.18 -17.38 13.83
C PRO A 101 20.16 -18.44 13.31
N ASN A 102 21.13 -18.82 14.14
CA ASN A 102 21.68 -20.17 14.06
C ASN A 102 21.92 -20.72 15.47
N ASN A 103 21.03 -21.64 15.86
CA ASN A 103 21.11 -22.60 16.96
C ASN A 103 21.33 -22.08 18.39
N SER A 104 20.25 -21.91 19.15
CA SER A 104 19.94 -22.71 20.36
C SER A 104 18.68 -22.17 21.04
N MET A 105 17.81 -23.08 21.48
CA MET A 105 16.65 -22.81 22.34
C MET A 105 17.07 -21.98 23.57
N ASP A 106 16.33 -20.93 23.91
CA ASP A 106 15.46 -20.93 25.10
C ASP A 106 14.59 -19.66 25.16
N ASN A 107 13.39 -19.84 25.70
CA ASN A 107 12.33 -18.87 26.00
C ASN A 107 11.55 -18.26 24.83
N SER A 108 10.41 -18.88 24.61
CA SER A 108 9.16 -18.27 24.17
C SER A 108 9.03 -16.81 24.58
N ILE A 109 9.22 -15.91 23.64
CA ILE A 109 8.48 -14.64 23.65
C ILE A 109 7.62 -14.69 22.40
N THR A 110 6.40 -15.18 22.57
CA THR A 110 5.31 -14.87 21.64
C THR A 110 5.10 -13.36 21.75
N LEU A 111 5.87 -12.60 20.96
CA LEU A 111 5.62 -11.19 20.75
C LEU A 111 4.29 -11.11 19.99
N HIS A 112 3.21 -10.84 20.73
CA HIS A 112 2.02 -10.27 20.12
C HIS A 112 2.42 -8.91 19.54
N VAL A 113 2.83 -8.92 18.27
CA VAL A 113 2.98 -7.70 17.46
C VAL A 113 1.57 -7.19 17.18
N SER A 114 0.95 -6.57 18.19
CA SER A 114 -0.38 -5.94 18.05
C SER A 114 -0.28 -4.64 17.25
N GLN A 115 0.83 -3.90 17.36
CA GLN A 115 0.90 -2.53 16.80
C GLN A 115 1.02 -2.44 15.27
N ASN A 116 1.82 -3.28 14.59
CA ASN A 116 1.92 -3.23 13.12
C ASN A 116 0.88 -4.11 12.40
N GLN A 117 0.34 -5.12 13.10
CA GLN A 117 -0.81 -5.86 12.58
C GLN A 117 -2.07 -5.02 12.65
N GLU A 118 -2.29 -4.23 13.71
CA GLU A 118 -3.41 -3.30 13.80
C GLU A 118 -3.34 -2.26 12.69
N GLN A 119 -2.19 -1.64 12.40
CA GLN A 119 -2.13 -0.63 11.33
C GLN A 119 -2.36 -1.23 9.92
N THR A 120 -1.87 -2.45 9.66
CA THR A 120 -2.12 -3.16 8.39
C THR A 120 -3.54 -3.72 8.30
N GLN A 121 -4.10 -4.17 9.42
CA GLN A 121 -5.48 -4.65 9.52
C GLN A 121 -6.46 -3.50 9.42
N GLU A 122 -6.24 -2.38 10.10
CA GLU A 122 -6.99 -1.12 10.00
C GLU A 122 -6.95 -0.59 8.58
N GLN A 123 -5.79 -0.59 7.91
CA GLN A 123 -5.72 -0.18 6.50
C GLN A 123 -6.45 -1.13 5.56
N LYS A 124 -6.38 -2.46 5.78
CA LYS A 124 -7.14 -3.46 5.01
C LYS A 124 -8.63 -3.39 5.30
N GLN A 125 -9.01 -3.12 6.54
CA GLN A 125 -10.37 -2.99 7.03
C GLN A 125 -10.98 -1.70 6.49
N PHE A 126 -10.26 -0.58 6.52
CA PHE A 126 -10.67 0.68 5.93
C PHE A 126 -10.85 0.56 4.41
N GLN A 127 -9.93 -0.10 3.70
CA GLN A 127 -10.11 -0.39 2.28
C GLN A 127 -11.33 -1.28 2.02
N LYS A 128 -11.55 -2.31 2.84
CA LYS A 128 -12.72 -3.18 2.73
C LYS A 128 -14.02 -2.41 2.98
N GLN A 129 -14.06 -1.58 4.03
CA GLN A 129 -15.20 -0.74 4.37
C GLN A 129 -15.52 0.26 3.26
N ILE A 130 -14.51 0.91 2.69
CA ILE A 130 -14.69 1.80 1.53
C ILE A 130 -15.27 1.01 0.36
N ILE A 131 -14.71 -0.16 0.02
CA ILE A 131 -15.21 -0.99 -1.09
C ILE A 131 -16.67 -1.41 -0.84
N GLU A 132 -17.03 -1.79 0.39
CA GLU A 132 -18.39 -2.13 0.77
C GLU A 132 -19.34 -0.94 0.56
N ILE A 133 -18.98 0.26 1.02
CA ILE A 133 -19.73 1.50 0.80
C ILE A 133 -19.95 1.78 -0.70
N PHE A 134 -18.91 1.62 -1.51
CA PHE A 134 -19.02 1.80 -2.96
C PHE A 134 -19.98 0.78 -3.60
N ILE A 135 -19.93 -0.49 -3.18
CA ILE A 135 -20.79 -1.55 -3.70
C ILE A 135 -22.25 -1.37 -3.24
N GLU A 136 -22.47 -0.92 -2.01
CA GLU A 136 -23.80 -0.61 -1.48
C GLU A 136 -24.42 0.57 -2.22
N SER A 137 -23.67 1.66 -2.40
CA SER A 137 -24.14 2.84 -3.15
C SER A 137 -24.55 2.50 -4.59
N ILE A 138 -23.87 1.53 -5.21
CA ILE A 138 -24.25 1.01 -6.53
C ILE A 138 -25.51 0.14 -6.43
N ARG A 139 -25.59 -0.75 -5.43
CA ARG A 139 -26.71 -1.70 -5.27
C ARG A 139 -28.03 -0.98 -4.99
N ASP A 140 -28.00 0.10 -4.23
CA ASP A 140 -29.22 0.82 -3.83
C ASP A 140 -29.94 1.48 -5.02
N GLU A 141 -29.19 1.81 -6.08
CA GLU A 141 -29.71 2.53 -7.25
C GLU A 141 -29.95 1.65 -8.48
N ILE A 142 -29.45 0.42 -8.50
CA ILE A 142 -29.60 -0.49 -9.65
C ILE A 142 -30.34 -1.77 -9.29
N SER A 143 -31.04 -2.33 -10.26
CA SER A 143 -31.70 -3.62 -10.09
C SER A 143 -30.69 -4.76 -9.89
N GLY A 144 -31.13 -5.84 -9.25
CA GLY A 144 -30.30 -7.05 -9.09
C GLY A 144 -29.79 -7.63 -10.41
N LYS A 145 -30.53 -7.46 -11.52
CA LYS A 145 -30.11 -7.88 -12.87
C LYS A 145 -28.93 -7.03 -13.38
N GLN A 146 -29.02 -5.71 -13.23
CA GLN A 146 -27.95 -4.78 -13.60
C GLN A 146 -26.70 -4.98 -12.75
N PHE A 147 -26.87 -5.23 -11.45
CA PHE A 147 -25.75 -5.56 -10.56
C PHE A 147 -25.06 -6.86 -10.97
N LYS A 148 -25.82 -7.87 -11.37
CA LYS A 148 -25.28 -9.15 -11.87
C LYS A 148 -24.47 -8.94 -13.16
N GLU A 149 -24.95 -8.12 -14.09
CA GLU A 149 -24.24 -7.78 -15.33
C GLU A 149 -22.86 -7.16 -15.02
N LEU A 150 -22.80 -6.15 -14.15
CA LEU A 150 -21.51 -5.53 -13.77
C LEU A 150 -20.56 -6.54 -13.12
N LYS A 151 -21.09 -7.42 -12.25
CA LYS A 151 -20.31 -8.47 -11.57
C LYS A 151 -19.77 -9.52 -12.55
N GLU A 152 -20.52 -9.86 -13.59
CA GLU A 152 -20.07 -10.78 -14.64
C GLU A 152 -18.93 -10.17 -15.47
N ILE A 153 -19.05 -8.90 -15.87
CA ILE A 153 -17.97 -8.19 -16.57
C ILE A 153 -16.67 -8.21 -15.75
N ALA A 154 -16.76 -7.91 -14.45
CA ALA A 154 -15.60 -7.90 -13.55
C ALA A 154 -14.97 -9.29 -13.32
N ARG A 155 -15.72 -10.38 -13.56
CA ARG A 155 -15.23 -11.76 -13.42
C ARG A 155 -14.61 -12.30 -14.72
N GLU A 156 -15.23 -11.98 -15.85
CA GLU A 156 -14.85 -12.52 -17.16
C GLU A 156 -13.66 -11.77 -17.77
N GLU A 157 -13.62 -10.45 -17.62
CA GLU A 157 -12.60 -9.62 -18.26
C GLU A 157 -11.46 -9.31 -17.27
N LYS A 158 -10.32 -9.98 -17.49
CA LYS A 158 -9.12 -9.82 -16.65
C LYS A 158 -8.29 -8.59 -17.03
N ASP A 159 -8.46 -8.05 -18.24
CA ASP A 159 -7.81 -6.81 -18.66
C ASP A 159 -8.55 -5.59 -18.07
N PRO A 160 -7.89 -4.80 -17.18
CA PRO A 160 -8.54 -3.68 -16.51
C PRO A 160 -9.07 -2.61 -17.47
N VAL A 161 -8.40 -2.39 -18.61
CA VAL A 161 -8.80 -1.36 -19.58
C VAL A 161 -10.07 -1.80 -20.29
N LYS A 162 -10.15 -3.08 -20.69
CA LYS A 162 -11.34 -3.64 -21.33
C LYS A 162 -12.51 -3.76 -20.35
N ALA A 163 -12.25 -4.18 -19.11
CA ALA A 163 -13.26 -4.26 -18.06
C ALA A 163 -13.88 -2.89 -17.79
N LYS A 164 -13.05 -1.85 -17.66
CA LYS A 164 -13.49 -0.46 -17.52
C LYS A 164 -14.42 -0.04 -18.66
N ASN A 165 -14.03 -0.29 -19.91
CA ASN A 165 -14.83 0.10 -21.07
C ASN A 165 -16.18 -0.63 -21.11
N ARG A 166 -16.20 -1.94 -20.83
CA ARG A 166 -17.45 -2.73 -20.77
C ARG A 166 -18.38 -2.23 -19.66
N ILE A 167 -17.86 -1.99 -18.46
CA ILE A 167 -18.62 -1.44 -17.33
C ILE A 167 -19.20 -0.06 -17.70
N PHE A 168 -18.39 0.81 -18.32
CA PHE A 168 -18.83 2.13 -18.74
C PHE A 168 -20.00 2.08 -19.75
N GLU A 169 -19.93 1.17 -20.73
CA GLU A 169 -21.03 0.97 -21.67
C GLU A 169 -22.30 0.41 -21.01
N SER A 170 -22.18 -0.43 -19.96
CA SER A 170 -23.33 -0.86 -19.16
C SER A 170 -23.93 0.30 -18.34
N LEU A 171 -23.09 1.11 -17.68
CA LEU A 171 -23.55 2.28 -16.92
C LEU A 171 -24.29 3.29 -17.80
N LYS A 172 -23.80 3.54 -19.02
CA LYS A 172 -24.53 4.38 -20.01
C LYS A 172 -25.95 3.88 -20.28
N LYS A 173 -26.14 2.56 -20.39
CA LYS A 173 -27.47 1.96 -20.61
C LYS A 173 -28.39 2.12 -19.40
N PHE A 174 -27.84 2.29 -18.21
CA PHE A 174 -28.63 2.50 -16.99
C PHE A 174 -29.19 3.92 -16.93
N GLY A 175 -28.56 4.87 -17.63
CA GLY A 175 -29.02 6.25 -17.73
C GLY A 175 -28.33 7.19 -16.75
N VAL A 176 -28.37 8.48 -17.09
CA VAL A 176 -27.67 9.54 -16.35
C VAL A 176 -28.22 9.71 -14.94
N ASP A 177 -29.53 9.57 -14.74
CA ASP A 177 -30.17 9.75 -13.43
C ASP A 177 -29.69 8.71 -12.43
N ILE A 178 -29.68 7.42 -12.82
CA ILE A 178 -29.16 6.32 -12.00
C ILE A 178 -27.68 6.56 -11.67
N CYS A 179 -26.87 6.92 -12.66
CA CYS A 179 -25.45 7.19 -12.43
C CYS A 179 -25.23 8.38 -11.48
N SER A 180 -26.04 9.43 -11.61
CA SER A 180 -25.95 10.63 -10.77
C SER A 180 -26.35 10.33 -9.33
N ASN A 181 -27.38 9.51 -9.11
CA ASN A 181 -27.77 9.07 -7.77
C ASN A 181 -26.71 8.17 -7.12
N ILE A 182 -26.09 7.25 -7.88
CA ILE A 182 -24.97 6.45 -7.36
C ILE A 182 -23.84 7.36 -6.87
N ILE A 183 -23.46 8.35 -7.69
CA ILE A 183 -22.44 9.33 -7.31
C ILE A 183 -22.90 10.13 -6.08
N ALA A 184 -24.16 10.57 -6.05
CA ALA A 184 -24.72 11.30 -4.91
C ALA A 184 -24.64 10.49 -3.61
N ASN A 185 -24.98 9.21 -3.64
CA ASN A 185 -24.91 8.32 -2.47
C ASN A 185 -23.45 8.08 -2.01
N ILE A 186 -22.51 7.94 -2.95
CA ILE A 186 -21.08 7.82 -2.64
C ILE A 186 -20.58 9.11 -1.99
N ILE A 187 -20.81 10.25 -2.64
CA ILE A 187 -20.27 11.52 -2.15
C ILE A 187 -20.91 11.89 -0.83
N THR A 188 -22.20 11.63 -0.59
CA THR A 188 -22.87 12.00 0.67
C THR A 188 -22.56 11.06 1.84
N ASN A 189 -21.84 9.95 1.60
CA ASN A 189 -21.40 9.08 2.69
C ASN A 189 -20.40 9.84 3.59
N PRO A 190 -20.67 10.00 4.90
CA PRO A 190 -19.80 10.75 5.80
C PRO A 190 -18.35 10.22 5.82
N SER A 191 -18.14 8.92 5.64
CA SER A 191 -16.80 8.31 5.64
C SER A 191 -15.92 8.82 4.49
N ILE A 192 -16.53 9.22 3.37
CA ILE A 192 -15.83 9.82 2.22
C ILE A 192 -15.48 11.29 2.51
N TRP A 193 -16.36 12.05 3.18
CA TRP A 193 -16.10 13.44 3.58
C TRP A 193 -14.90 13.56 4.51
N HIS A 194 -14.81 12.70 5.52
CA HIS A 194 -13.64 12.65 6.40
C HIS A 194 -12.33 12.40 5.63
N GLY A 195 -12.39 11.75 4.46
CA GLY A 195 -11.24 11.57 3.58
C GLY A 195 -10.78 12.84 2.86
N PHE A 196 -11.69 13.78 2.54
CA PHE A 196 -11.34 15.06 1.92
C PHE A 196 -10.59 15.98 2.89
N ASP A 197 -10.86 15.89 4.19
CA ASP A 197 -10.17 16.68 5.20
C ASP A 197 -8.71 16.23 5.44
N LEU A 198 -8.31 15.09 4.85
CA LEU A 198 -6.99 14.46 5.02
C LEU A 198 -6.03 14.68 3.83
N ILE A 199 -6.45 15.40 2.78
CA ILE A 199 -5.67 15.69 1.56
C ILE A 199 -5.38 17.19 1.48
#